data_AF-A0A180GWZ4-F1
#
_entry.id   AF-A0A180GWZ4-F1
#
_cell.length_a   1.000
_cell.length_b   1.000
_cell.length_c   1.000
_cell.angle_alpha   90.00
_cell.angle_beta   90.00
_cell.angle_gamma   90.00
#
_symmetry.space_group_name_H-M   'P 1'
#
loop_
_entity.id
_entity.type
_entity.pdbx_description
1 polymer ?
#
loop_
_entity_poly.entity_id
_entity_poly.type
_entity_poly.pdbx_seq_one_letter_code
_entity_poly.pdbx_strand_id
1 'polypeptide(L)'
;MLEHNRLFSDRKFIIQLDEATRCNRFTINPSIKTGTSKSKSEREKYYQTMHTCSQNTFKENQNIWYKYWKYHTQANFKIDFQKLVEQFGIECKPSKIEDIYTVFFFHVEMIITILPRPGDESAVENHAQNLCQELESARGSFLESMCDIPQAGVLDPKSKPSGHLQPAKSTMIKNLENQHQNKPSLIWNFLEPWMEKHYESLWAAEKMQSSAKLKTEFKFLLNSIFIISIDKISEKYRNLIPEVM
;
A
#
# COMPACT_ATOMS: atom_id res chain seq x y z
N MET A 1 30.14 1.54 9.37
CA MET A 1 28.76 1.34 9.84
C MET A 1 28.17 2.65 10.42
N LEU A 2 28.24 3.77 9.68
CA LEU A 2 27.81 5.11 10.16
C LEU A 2 27.18 6.00 9.05
N GLU A 3 26.98 5.50 7.83
CA GLU A 3 26.48 6.32 6.70
C GLU A 3 24.97 6.24 6.45
N HIS A 4 24.25 5.27 7.03
CA HIS A 4 22.82 5.08 6.75
C HIS A 4 21.87 6.09 7.43
N ASN A 5 22.34 6.84 8.44
CA ASN A 5 21.53 7.91 9.06
C ASN A 5 21.54 9.24 8.26
N ARG A 6 22.28 9.34 7.15
CA ARG A 6 22.37 10.59 6.36
C ARG A 6 21.21 10.79 5.39
N LEU A 7 20.54 9.73 4.94
CA LEU A 7 19.48 9.85 3.92
C LEU A 7 18.27 10.68 4.38
N PHE A 8 17.91 10.64 5.67
CA PHE A 8 16.82 11.47 6.22
C PHE A 8 17.21 12.91 6.54
N SER A 9 18.52 13.19 6.58
CA SER A 9 19.04 14.56 6.73
C SER A 9 19.40 15.18 5.40
N ASP A 10 19.39 14.39 4.31
CA ASP A 10 19.81 14.85 3.01
C ASP A 10 18.73 15.74 2.39
N ARG A 11 18.98 17.04 2.51
CA ARG A 11 18.18 18.13 1.92
C ARG A 11 17.88 17.85 0.44
N LYS A 12 18.77 17.13 -0.27
CA LYS A 12 18.63 16.84 -1.71
C LYS A 12 17.43 15.94 -2.05
N PHE A 13 17.18 14.87 -1.31
CA PHE A 13 16.09 13.94 -1.65
C PHE A 13 14.71 14.59 -1.44
N ILE A 14 14.55 15.37 -0.37
CA ILE A 14 13.31 16.12 -0.11
C ILE A 14 13.15 17.28 -1.10
N ILE A 15 14.23 17.95 -1.52
CA ILE A 15 14.17 18.96 -2.58
C ILE A 15 13.79 18.33 -3.92
N GLN A 16 14.29 17.14 -4.25
CA GLN A 16 13.89 16.41 -5.46
C GLN A 16 12.42 15.98 -5.40
N LEU A 17 11.91 15.58 -4.23
CA LEU A 17 10.48 15.38 -3.99
C LEU A 17 9.68 16.67 -4.15
N ASP A 18 10.18 17.82 -3.67
CA ASP A 18 9.57 19.14 -3.82
C ASP A 18 9.53 19.58 -5.29
N GLU A 19 10.60 19.34 -6.06
CA GLU A 19 10.67 19.60 -7.50
C GLU A 19 9.74 18.67 -8.31
N ALA A 20 9.71 17.38 -7.97
CA ALA A 20 8.81 16.41 -8.61
C ALA A 20 7.33 16.69 -8.31
N THR A 21 7.02 17.18 -7.10
CA THR A 21 5.64 17.52 -6.69
C THR A 21 5.16 18.87 -7.21
N ARG A 22 6.04 19.86 -7.40
CA ARG A 22 5.71 21.11 -8.14
C ARG A 22 5.32 20.87 -9.59
N CYS A 23 5.71 19.72 -10.14
CA CYS A 23 5.37 19.27 -11.49
C CYS A 23 4.01 18.55 -11.56
N ASN A 24 3.33 18.35 -10.42
CA ASN A 24 1.93 17.96 -10.32
C ASN A 24 1.12 19.21 -9.93
N ARG A 25 -0.20 19.28 -10.20
CA ARG A 25 -1.10 20.46 -10.01
C ARG A 25 -1.24 20.99 -8.57
N PHE A 26 -0.27 20.76 -7.68
CA PHE A 26 -0.24 21.30 -6.34
C PHE A 26 0.24 22.76 -6.38
N THR A 27 -0.64 23.66 -6.78
CA THR A 27 -0.44 25.11 -6.60
C THR A 27 -0.55 25.43 -5.12
N ILE A 28 0.55 25.32 -4.39
CA ILE A 28 0.68 25.90 -3.05
C ILE A 28 1.40 27.24 -3.23
N ASN A 29 0.75 28.29 -2.73
CA ASN A 29 1.20 29.68 -2.80
C ASN A 29 2.70 29.81 -2.45
N PRO A 30 3.55 30.29 -3.37
CA PRO A 30 4.99 30.41 -3.13
C PRO A 30 5.29 31.69 -2.35
N SER A 31 4.65 31.88 -1.19
CA SER A 31 5.11 32.86 -0.20
C SER A 31 6.09 32.19 0.76
N ILE A 32 7.14 31.56 0.23
CA ILE A 32 8.22 30.99 1.04
C ILE A 32 9.52 31.61 0.55
N LYS A 33 9.99 32.59 1.32
CA LYS A 33 11.33 33.18 1.16
C LYS A 33 12.36 32.05 1.21
N THR A 34 13.14 31.96 0.16
CA THR A 34 14.31 31.08 0.01
C THR A 34 15.34 31.39 1.10
N GLY A 35 15.35 30.63 2.20
CA GLY A 35 16.37 30.81 3.23
C GLY A 35 16.28 29.95 4.47
N THR A 36 15.08 29.59 4.96
CA THR A 36 14.96 28.85 6.22
C THR A 36 14.71 27.36 5.99
N SER A 37 15.58 26.52 6.55
CA SER A 37 15.37 25.07 6.59
C SER A 37 14.09 24.78 7.38
N LYS A 38 13.04 24.27 6.72
CA LYS A 38 11.83 23.77 7.40
C LYS A 38 12.25 22.84 8.54
N SER A 39 11.68 23.07 9.72
CA SER A 39 11.86 22.21 10.89
C SER A 39 11.39 20.78 10.60
N LYS A 40 11.92 19.79 11.33
CA LYS A 40 11.51 18.38 11.18
C LYS A 40 9.98 18.20 11.29
N SER A 41 9.34 18.95 12.20
CA SER A 41 7.89 18.91 12.40
C SER A 41 7.11 19.42 11.18
N GLU A 42 7.56 20.48 10.53
CA GLU A 42 6.90 21.04 9.34
C GLU A 42 7.03 20.10 8.13
N ARG A 43 8.16 19.42 7.99
CA ARG A 43 8.36 18.43 6.92
C ARG A 43 7.44 17.22 7.09
N GLU A 44 7.31 16.74 8.32
CA GLU A 44 6.41 15.63 8.66
C GLU A 44 4.95 16.00 8.34
N LYS A 45 4.50 17.19 8.77
CA LYS A 45 3.15 17.69 8.45
C LYS A 45 2.93 17.83 6.95
N TYR A 46 3.92 18.32 6.22
CA TYR A 46 3.86 18.42 4.76
C TYR A 46 3.69 17.05 4.10
N TYR A 47 4.52 16.07 4.48
CA TYR A 47 4.43 14.70 3.97
C TYR A 47 3.08 14.07 4.26
N GLN A 48 2.56 14.22 5.48
CA GLN A 48 1.23 13.73 5.85
C GLN A 48 0.13 14.36 5.00
N THR A 49 0.22 15.67 4.74
CA THR A 49 -0.74 16.40 3.88
C THR A 49 -0.71 15.86 2.46
N MET A 50 0.49 15.70 1.88
CA MET A 50 0.65 15.14 0.54
C MET A 50 0.12 13.72 0.46
N HIS A 51 0.42 12.88 1.45
CA HIS A 51 -0.09 11.52 1.51
C HIS A 51 -1.63 11.47 1.57
N THR A 52 -2.25 12.26 2.43
CA THR A 52 -3.72 12.36 2.50
C THR A 52 -4.30 12.84 1.17
N CYS A 53 -3.68 13.82 0.53
CA CYS A 53 -4.14 14.30 -0.77
C CYS A 53 -4.06 13.21 -1.84
N SER A 54 -2.93 12.52 -1.95
CA SER A 54 -2.73 11.41 -2.89
C SER A 54 -3.69 10.25 -2.62
N GLN A 55 -4.00 9.94 -1.37
CA GLN A 55 -5.04 8.95 -1.02
C GLN A 55 -6.43 9.39 -1.47
N ASN A 56 -6.79 10.66 -1.31
CA ASN A 56 -8.07 11.19 -1.78
C ASN A 56 -8.13 11.14 -3.32
N THR A 57 -7.06 11.56 -4.01
CA THR A 57 -6.95 11.42 -5.47
C THR A 57 -7.11 9.97 -5.90
N PHE A 58 -6.47 9.03 -5.22
CA PHE A 58 -6.62 7.61 -5.54
C PHE A 58 -8.07 7.14 -5.36
N LYS A 59 -8.71 7.53 -4.25
CA LYS A 59 -10.10 7.19 -3.95
C LYS A 59 -11.07 7.72 -5.01
N GLU A 60 -10.89 8.96 -5.46
CA GLU A 60 -11.68 9.55 -6.55
C GLU A 60 -11.51 8.80 -7.87
N ASN A 61 -10.36 8.15 -8.05
CA ASN A 61 -10.01 7.39 -9.26
C ASN A 61 -10.14 5.87 -9.08
N GLN A 62 -10.66 5.38 -7.96
CA GLN A 62 -10.63 3.96 -7.60
C GLN A 62 -11.33 3.05 -8.62
N ASN A 63 -12.42 3.54 -9.23
CA ASN A 63 -13.12 2.79 -10.28
C ASN A 63 -12.27 2.61 -11.55
N ILE A 64 -11.37 3.55 -11.87
CA ILE A 64 -10.44 3.41 -13.01
C ILE A 64 -9.47 2.26 -12.73
N TRP A 65 -8.96 2.17 -11.50
CA TRP A 65 -8.08 1.09 -11.07
C TRP A 65 -8.76 -0.28 -11.09
N TYR A 66 -10.01 -0.37 -10.63
CA TYR A 66 -10.79 -1.60 -10.77
C TYR A 66 -11.03 -2.01 -12.22
N LYS A 67 -11.34 -1.06 -13.10
CA LYS A 67 -11.49 -1.32 -14.54
C LYS A 67 -10.16 -1.77 -15.16
N TYR A 68 -9.06 -1.13 -14.79
CA TYR A 68 -7.71 -1.46 -15.21
C TYR A 68 -7.37 -2.91 -14.84
N TRP A 69 -7.48 -3.28 -13.56
CA TRP A 69 -7.18 -4.64 -13.14
C TRP A 69 -8.12 -5.66 -13.80
N LYS A 70 -9.42 -5.35 -13.92
CA LYS A 70 -10.36 -6.23 -14.64
C LYS A 70 -9.95 -6.43 -16.09
N TYR A 71 -9.51 -5.38 -16.78
CA TYR A 71 -9.05 -5.48 -18.16
C TYR A 71 -7.80 -6.36 -18.28
N HIS A 72 -6.83 -6.20 -17.37
CA HIS A 72 -5.56 -6.93 -17.44
C HIS A 72 -5.63 -8.37 -16.92
N THR A 73 -6.38 -8.63 -15.85
CA THR A 73 -6.43 -9.95 -15.21
C THR A 73 -7.68 -10.76 -15.53
N GLN A 74 -8.68 -10.14 -16.15
CA GLN A 74 -10.04 -10.69 -16.33
C GLN A 74 -10.80 -10.96 -15.01
N ALA A 75 -10.21 -10.64 -13.85
CA ALA A 75 -10.85 -10.78 -12.54
C ALA A 75 -11.52 -9.47 -12.10
N ASN A 76 -12.69 -9.58 -11.46
CA ASN A 76 -13.42 -8.40 -10.98
C ASN A 76 -13.16 -8.17 -9.49
N PHE A 77 -12.02 -7.55 -9.19
CA PHE A 77 -11.58 -7.23 -7.82
C PHE A 77 -12.63 -6.45 -6.99
N LYS A 78 -13.50 -5.67 -7.63
CA LYS A 78 -14.56 -4.93 -6.94
C LYS A 78 -15.68 -5.87 -6.46
N ILE A 79 -16.15 -6.75 -7.33
CA ILE A 79 -17.14 -7.78 -6.96
C ILE A 79 -16.53 -8.76 -5.96
N ASP A 80 -15.27 -9.13 -6.14
CA ASP A 80 -14.57 -9.99 -5.20
C ASP A 80 -14.54 -9.33 -3.82
N PHE A 81 -14.13 -8.06 -3.73
CA PHE A 81 -14.19 -7.30 -2.46
C PHE A 81 -15.58 -7.33 -1.80
N GLN A 82 -16.65 -7.15 -2.59
CA GLN A 82 -18.02 -7.20 -2.06
C GLN A 82 -18.38 -8.59 -1.51
N LYS A 83 -18.11 -9.65 -2.26
CA LYS A 83 -18.30 -11.04 -1.81
C LYS A 83 -17.54 -11.33 -0.52
N LEU A 84 -16.36 -10.74 -0.37
CA LEU A 84 -15.53 -10.88 0.83
C LEU A 84 -16.17 -10.20 2.03
N VAL A 85 -16.65 -8.97 1.87
CA VAL A 85 -17.40 -8.27 2.94
C VAL A 85 -18.62 -9.08 3.37
N GLU A 86 -19.37 -9.64 2.41
CA GLU A 86 -20.54 -10.48 2.67
C GLU A 86 -20.17 -11.81 3.36
N GLN A 87 -19.19 -12.54 2.84
CA GLN A 87 -18.76 -13.85 3.35
C GLN A 87 -18.24 -13.77 4.78
N PHE A 88 -17.50 -12.72 5.11
CA PHE A 88 -16.85 -12.57 6.42
C PHE A 88 -17.66 -11.72 7.39
N GLY A 89 -18.85 -11.26 7.00
CA GLY A 89 -19.72 -10.46 7.86
C GLY A 89 -19.01 -9.22 8.40
N ILE A 90 -18.18 -8.58 7.58
CA ILE A 90 -17.34 -7.46 8.02
C ILE A 90 -18.24 -6.26 8.34
N GLU A 91 -18.49 -6.01 9.62
CA GLU A 91 -19.35 -4.92 10.11
C GLU A 91 -18.70 -3.52 10.00
N CYS A 92 -17.40 -3.45 9.70
CA CYS A 92 -16.71 -2.19 9.47
C CYS A 92 -17.35 -1.41 8.31
N LYS A 93 -17.26 -0.08 8.35
CA LYS A 93 -17.68 0.78 7.21
C LYS A 93 -17.00 0.28 5.93
N PRO A 94 -17.75 -0.28 4.96
CA PRO A 94 -17.17 -0.93 3.78
C PRO A 94 -16.17 -0.04 3.04
N SER A 95 -16.44 1.28 3.02
CA SER A 95 -15.59 2.27 2.36
C SER A 95 -14.17 2.38 2.91
N LYS A 96 -13.92 2.14 4.21
CA LYS A 96 -12.55 2.24 4.77
C LYS A 96 -11.69 1.03 4.37
N ILE A 97 -12.28 -0.16 4.39
CA ILE A 97 -11.54 -1.39 4.04
C ILE A 97 -11.37 -1.46 2.52
N GLU A 98 -12.34 -0.99 1.74
CA GLU A 98 -12.21 -0.86 0.29
C GLU A 98 -11.05 0.06 -0.10
N ASP A 99 -10.92 1.20 0.58
CA ASP A 99 -9.78 2.12 0.40
C ASP A 99 -8.44 1.40 0.66
N ILE A 100 -8.33 0.63 1.76
CA ILE A 100 -7.11 -0.11 2.09
C ILE A 100 -6.85 -1.23 1.08
N TYR A 101 -7.89 -1.99 0.72
CA TYR A 101 -7.83 -3.08 -0.24
C TYR A 101 -7.26 -2.61 -1.57
N THR A 102 -7.79 -1.52 -2.12
CA THR A 102 -7.32 -0.98 -3.40
C THR A 102 -5.92 -0.35 -3.32
N VAL A 103 -5.61 0.39 -2.25
CA VAL A 103 -4.25 0.93 -2.08
C VAL A 103 -3.23 -0.21 -1.93
N PHE A 104 -3.63 -1.35 -1.37
CA PHE A 104 -2.77 -2.51 -1.20
C PHE A 104 -2.40 -3.10 -2.56
N PHE A 105 -3.37 -3.35 -3.44
CA PHE A 105 -3.09 -3.84 -4.79
C PHE A 105 -2.26 -2.87 -5.61
N PHE A 106 -2.49 -1.56 -5.47
CA PHE A 106 -1.62 -0.57 -6.11
C PHE A 106 -0.16 -0.75 -5.65
N HIS A 107 0.08 -0.89 -4.34
CA HIS A 107 1.44 -1.06 -3.83
C HIS A 107 2.06 -2.39 -4.29
N VAL A 108 1.28 -3.46 -4.32
CA VAL A 108 1.71 -4.77 -4.84
C VAL A 108 2.13 -4.64 -6.30
N GLU A 109 1.28 -4.08 -7.17
CA GLU A 109 1.61 -3.84 -8.58
C GLU A 109 2.87 -2.99 -8.71
N MET A 110 2.94 -1.87 -7.98
CA MET A 110 4.11 -1.00 -7.97
C MET A 110 5.40 -1.75 -7.58
N ILE A 111 5.36 -2.61 -6.55
CA ILE A 111 6.52 -3.40 -6.13
C ILE A 111 6.93 -4.36 -7.24
N ILE A 112 5.98 -5.10 -7.81
CA ILE A 112 6.24 -6.08 -8.89
C ILE A 112 6.83 -5.37 -10.12
N THR A 113 6.33 -4.20 -10.47
CA THR A 113 6.78 -3.43 -11.64
C THR A 113 8.14 -2.77 -11.43
N ILE A 114 8.41 -2.20 -10.25
CA ILE A 114 9.64 -1.41 -10.01
C ILE A 114 10.81 -2.27 -9.55
N LEU A 115 10.54 -3.35 -8.80
CA LEU A 115 11.55 -4.16 -8.15
C LEU A 115 11.49 -5.60 -8.66
N PRO A 116 11.78 -5.88 -9.94
CA PRO A 116 11.62 -7.22 -10.52
C PRO A 116 12.39 -8.30 -9.76
N ARG A 117 11.85 -9.53 -9.74
CA ARG A 117 12.46 -10.65 -9.03
C ARG A 117 13.85 -10.96 -9.60
N PRO A 118 14.91 -11.01 -8.77
CA PRO A 118 16.24 -11.37 -9.24
C PRO A 118 16.25 -12.84 -9.69
N GLY A 119 16.77 -13.09 -10.90
CA GLY A 119 16.92 -14.44 -11.47
C GLY A 119 15.80 -14.88 -12.41
N ASP A 120 14.78 -14.04 -12.66
CA ASP A 120 13.66 -14.35 -13.55
C ASP A 120 13.84 -13.65 -14.91
N GLU A 121 14.82 -14.11 -15.70
CA GLU A 121 15.06 -13.58 -17.06
C GLU A 121 13.85 -13.83 -17.99
N SER A 122 13.04 -14.84 -17.68
CA SER A 122 11.74 -15.12 -18.30
C SER A 122 10.60 -14.16 -17.90
N ALA A 123 10.74 -13.40 -16.81
CA ALA A 123 9.70 -12.47 -16.37
C ALA A 123 9.48 -11.29 -17.32
N VAL A 124 10.44 -11.01 -18.19
CA VAL A 124 10.30 -9.94 -19.20
C VAL A 124 9.35 -10.37 -20.33
N GLU A 125 9.38 -11.63 -20.74
CA GLU A 125 8.56 -12.14 -21.85
C GLU A 125 7.09 -12.42 -21.45
N ASN A 126 6.83 -12.71 -20.17
CA ASN A 126 5.47 -13.00 -19.65
C ASN A 126 5.05 -12.07 -18.50
N HIS A 127 5.51 -10.82 -18.50
CA HIS A 127 5.26 -9.85 -17.43
C HIS A 127 3.76 -9.70 -17.08
N ALA A 128 2.87 -9.67 -18.09
CA ALA A 128 1.44 -9.55 -17.87
C ALA A 128 0.84 -10.78 -17.14
N GLN A 129 1.26 -11.99 -17.52
CA GLN A 129 0.78 -13.22 -16.88
C GLN A 129 1.31 -13.34 -15.44
N ASN A 130 2.57 -12.96 -15.23
CA ASN A 130 3.18 -12.93 -13.90
C ASN A 130 2.48 -11.90 -13.01
N LEU A 131 2.19 -10.69 -13.52
CA LEU A 131 1.43 -9.68 -12.79
C LEU A 131 0.06 -10.19 -12.34
N CYS A 132 -0.68 -10.88 -13.23
CA CYS A 132 -1.97 -11.47 -12.87
C CYS A 132 -1.85 -12.47 -11.72
N GLN A 133 -0.89 -13.40 -11.80
CA GLN A 133 -0.68 -14.42 -10.77
C GLN A 133 -0.27 -13.81 -9.43
N GLU A 134 0.58 -12.78 -9.45
CA GLU A 134 1.05 -12.09 -8.26
C GLU A 134 -0.07 -11.30 -7.58
N LEU A 135 -0.93 -10.62 -8.36
CA LEU A 135 -2.11 -9.94 -7.84
C LEU A 135 -3.13 -10.93 -7.25
N GLU A 136 -3.33 -12.09 -7.88
CA GLU A 136 -4.16 -13.16 -7.34
C GLU A 136 -3.60 -13.73 -6.03
N SER A 137 -2.28 -13.90 -5.94
CA SER A 137 -1.61 -14.34 -4.72
C SER A 137 -1.73 -13.28 -3.62
N ALA A 138 -1.55 -12.00 -3.96
CA ALA A 138 -1.73 -10.88 -3.06
C ALA A 138 -3.16 -10.79 -2.54
N ARG A 139 -4.16 -11.09 -3.39
CA ARG A 139 -5.54 -11.24 -2.96
C ARG A 139 -5.65 -12.30 -1.88
N GLY A 140 -5.11 -13.49 -2.11
CA GLY A 140 -5.07 -14.56 -1.11
C GLY A 140 -4.45 -14.11 0.22
N SER A 141 -3.29 -13.44 0.19
CA SER A 141 -2.63 -12.94 1.40
C SER A 141 -3.42 -11.86 2.14
N PHE A 142 -4.04 -10.93 1.41
CA PHE A 142 -4.91 -9.92 2.00
C PHE A 142 -6.07 -10.59 2.73
N LEU A 143 -6.62 -11.64 2.13
CA LEU A 143 -7.70 -12.42 2.73
C LEU A 143 -7.26 -13.18 3.95
N GLU A 144 -6.17 -13.93 3.91
CA GLU A 144 -5.64 -14.60 5.09
C GLU A 144 -5.45 -13.59 6.25
N SER A 145 -4.95 -12.40 5.94
CA SER A 145 -4.79 -11.31 6.91
C SER A 145 -6.12 -10.77 7.46
N MET A 146 -7.19 -10.85 6.68
CA MET A 146 -8.55 -10.47 7.05
C MET A 146 -9.42 -11.63 7.56
N CYS A 147 -9.05 -12.90 7.40
CA CYS A 147 -9.88 -14.07 7.75
C CYS A 147 -9.47 -14.68 9.08
N ASP A 148 -8.25 -14.41 9.55
CA ASP A 148 -7.78 -14.71 10.90
C ASP A 148 -8.50 -13.90 12.01
N ILE A 149 -9.68 -13.35 11.69
CA ILE A 149 -10.64 -12.74 12.59
C ILE A 149 -11.39 -13.87 13.30
N PRO A 150 -11.38 -13.94 14.65
CA PRO A 150 -12.31 -14.81 15.34
C PRO A 150 -13.73 -14.37 14.98
N GLN A 151 -14.48 -15.22 14.27
CA GLN A 151 -15.92 -15.06 14.22
C GLN A 151 -16.42 -15.01 15.66
N ALA A 152 -17.05 -13.90 16.03
CA ALA A 152 -17.73 -13.81 17.31
C ALA A 152 -18.88 -14.83 17.29
N GLY A 153 -18.64 -15.99 17.90
CA GLY A 153 -19.70 -16.92 18.28
C GLY A 153 -19.72 -18.27 17.56
N VAL A 154 -18.66 -19.08 17.67
CA VAL A 154 -18.80 -20.52 17.95
C VAL A 154 -17.61 -20.96 18.82
N LEU A 155 -17.78 -20.92 20.14
CA LEU A 155 -16.83 -21.54 21.06
C LEU A 155 -17.12 -23.04 21.11
N ASP A 156 -16.26 -23.85 20.46
CA ASP A 156 -16.10 -25.25 20.84
C ASP A 156 -15.19 -25.31 22.09
N PRO A 157 -15.66 -25.77 23.26
CA PRO A 157 -14.91 -25.72 24.53
C PRO A 157 -13.65 -26.59 24.59
N LYS A 158 -13.23 -27.26 23.49
CA LYS A 158 -12.17 -28.27 23.52
C LYS A 158 -10.97 -28.02 22.62
N SER A 159 -10.94 -26.95 21.83
CA SER A 159 -9.73 -26.62 21.05
C SER A 159 -8.74 -25.81 21.90
N LYS A 160 -7.61 -26.44 22.24
CA LYS A 160 -6.48 -25.74 22.88
C LYS A 160 -5.94 -24.69 21.88
N PRO A 161 -5.90 -23.40 22.23
CA PRO A 161 -5.27 -22.41 21.36
C PRO A 161 -3.76 -22.66 21.38
N SER A 162 -3.18 -22.99 20.21
CA SER A 162 -1.73 -22.93 20.07
C SER A 162 -1.30 -21.48 20.30
N GLY A 163 -0.37 -21.31 21.24
CA GLY A 163 -0.04 -20.03 21.83
C GLY A 163 0.62 -19.06 20.85
N HIS A 164 0.35 -17.78 21.13
CA HIS A 164 1.19 -16.61 20.81
C HIS A 164 0.91 -15.72 19.59
N LEU A 165 -0.31 -15.74 19.01
CA LEU A 165 -0.66 -14.78 17.94
C LEU A 165 -2.02 -14.06 18.08
N GLN A 166 -2.74 -14.19 19.20
CA GLN A 166 -4.14 -13.71 19.30
C GLN A 166 -4.38 -12.26 19.79
N PRO A 167 -3.57 -11.63 20.67
CA PRO A 167 -3.87 -10.26 21.15
C PRO A 167 -3.65 -9.14 20.11
N ALA A 168 -2.77 -9.35 19.12
CA ALA A 168 -2.46 -8.35 18.10
C ALA A 168 -3.57 -8.18 17.04
N LYS A 169 -4.42 -9.21 16.86
CA LYS A 169 -5.31 -9.36 15.70
C LYS A 169 -6.69 -8.67 15.87
N SER A 170 -7.36 -8.85 17.01
CA SER A 170 -8.57 -8.08 17.37
C SER A 170 -8.29 -6.58 17.49
N THR A 171 -7.04 -6.24 17.81
CA THR A 171 -6.56 -4.86 17.90
C THR A 171 -6.44 -4.20 16.53
N MET A 172 -6.18 -4.94 15.45
CA MET A 172 -6.02 -4.35 14.11
C MET A 172 -7.34 -3.80 13.56
N ILE A 173 -8.44 -4.56 13.63
CA ILE A 173 -9.75 -4.11 13.16
C ILE A 173 -10.31 -3.00 14.03
N LYS A 174 -10.21 -3.14 15.36
CA LYS A 174 -10.56 -2.06 16.28
C LYS A 174 -9.70 -0.82 16.06
N ASN A 175 -8.44 -0.96 15.65
CA ASN A 175 -7.61 0.16 15.24
C ASN A 175 -8.04 0.74 13.90
N LEU A 176 -8.51 -0.05 12.94
CA LEU A 176 -9.09 0.45 11.67
C LEU A 176 -10.39 1.23 11.92
N GLU A 177 -11.21 0.77 12.86
CA GLU A 177 -12.44 1.42 13.28
C GLU A 177 -12.16 2.74 14.01
N ASN A 178 -11.26 2.72 14.99
CA ASN A 178 -10.92 3.85 15.85
C ASN A 178 -9.95 4.86 15.22
N GLN A 179 -9.26 4.50 14.12
CA GLN A 179 -8.40 5.46 13.41
C GLN A 179 -9.25 6.41 12.57
N HIS A 180 -9.26 7.67 13.00
CA HIS A 180 -9.85 8.79 12.27
C HIS A 180 -9.04 9.22 11.03
N GLN A 181 -7.83 8.69 10.85
CA GLN A 181 -6.95 9.02 9.73
C GLN A 181 -6.32 7.75 9.16
N ASN A 182 -6.41 7.59 7.83
CA ASN A 182 -5.76 6.54 7.05
C ASN A 182 -4.24 6.70 7.15
N LYS A 183 -3.64 6.19 8.21
CA LYS A 183 -2.17 6.27 8.36
C LYS A 183 -1.52 5.45 7.25
N PRO A 184 -0.49 5.98 6.56
CA PRO A 184 0.33 5.21 5.63
C PRO A 184 0.78 3.86 6.22
N SER A 185 0.97 3.80 7.54
CA SER A 185 1.39 2.59 8.25
C SER A 185 0.41 1.42 8.16
N LEU A 186 -0.88 1.65 7.95
CA LEU A 186 -1.89 0.57 7.96
C LEU A 186 -1.71 -0.40 6.80
N ILE A 187 -1.30 0.10 5.63
CA ILE A 187 -1.12 -0.75 4.44
C ILE A 187 0.00 -1.77 4.65
N TRP A 188 1.02 -1.40 5.43
CA TRP A 188 2.17 -2.23 5.70
C TRP A 188 1.84 -3.47 6.55
N ASN A 189 0.73 -3.44 7.29
CA ASN A 189 0.25 -4.64 7.99
C ASN A 189 -0.18 -5.75 7.02
N PHE A 190 -0.48 -5.40 5.75
CA PHE A 190 -0.83 -6.35 4.69
C PHE A 190 0.34 -6.59 3.74
N LEU A 191 1.12 -5.55 3.41
CA LEU A 191 2.26 -5.67 2.51
C LEU A 191 3.40 -6.49 3.11
N GLU A 192 3.71 -6.34 4.40
CA GLU A 192 4.84 -7.07 5.02
C GLU A 192 4.65 -8.59 4.98
N PRO A 193 3.50 -9.16 5.42
CA PRO A 193 3.25 -10.60 5.30
C PRO A 193 3.25 -11.09 3.84
N TRP A 194 2.67 -10.30 2.92
CA TRP A 194 2.70 -10.66 1.50
C TRP A 194 4.13 -10.71 0.96
N MET A 195 4.96 -9.70 1.24
CA MET A 195 6.37 -9.68 0.83
C MET A 195 7.19 -10.80 1.49
N GLU A 196 6.94 -11.10 2.76
CA GLU A 196 7.62 -12.20 3.45
C GLU A 196 7.32 -13.55 2.80
N LYS A 197 6.07 -13.80 2.42
CA LYS A 197 5.63 -15.08 1.84
C LYS A 197 5.96 -15.19 0.35
N HIS A 198 5.85 -14.10 -0.40
CA HIS A 198 5.90 -14.14 -1.87
C HIS A 198 7.14 -13.47 -2.47
N TYR A 199 7.84 -12.61 -1.73
CA TYR A 199 8.97 -11.83 -2.23
C TYR A 199 10.21 -11.98 -1.32
N GLU A 200 10.52 -13.24 -0.97
CA GLU A 200 11.49 -13.61 0.08
C GLU A 200 12.87 -12.95 -0.08
N SER A 201 13.39 -12.84 -1.30
CA SER A 201 14.69 -12.23 -1.56
C SER A 201 14.73 -10.75 -1.20
N LEU A 202 13.71 -9.98 -1.60
CA LEU A 202 13.57 -8.57 -1.25
C LEU A 202 13.25 -8.41 0.24
N TRP A 203 12.43 -9.29 0.80
CA TRP A 203 12.16 -9.32 2.24
C TRP A 203 13.46 -9.50 3.03
N ALA A 204 14.29 -10.49 2.68
CA ALA A 204 15.56 -10.75 3.34
C ALA A 204 16.54 -9.56 3.23
N ALA A 205 16.56 -8.88 2.07
CA ALA A 205 17.41 -7.71 1.85
C ALA A 205 16.96 -6.47 2.64
N GLU A 206 15.65 -6.28 2.78
CA GLU A 206 15.05 -5.06 3.34
C GLU A 206 14.48 -5.20 4.75
N LYS A 207 14.47 -6.41 5.31
CA LYS A 207 14.14 -6.64 6.71
C LYS A 207 15.19 -6.05 7.64
N MET A 208 14.74 -5.49 8.75
CA MET A 208 15.62 -5.02 9.81
C MET A 208 16.21 -6.23 10.55
N GLN A 209 17.52 -6.25 10.77
CA GLN A 209 18.19 -7.37 11.46
C GLN A 209 17.61 -7.67 12.85
N SER A 210 17.09 -6.65 13.53
CA SER A 210 16.56 -6.75 14.90
C SER A 210 15.03 -6.93 14.98
N SER A 211 14.31 -6.96 13.86
CA SER A 211 12.84 -7.06 13.91
C SER A 211 12.23 -7.80 12.72
N ALA A 212 11.03 -8.36 12.89
CA ALA A 212 10.24 -8.94 11.81
C ALA A 212 9.55 -7.87 10.94
N LYS A 213 10.22 -6.74 10.67
CA LYS A 213 9.68 -5.61 9.90
C LYS A 213 10.69 -5.12 8.88
N LEU A 214 10.18 -4.54 7.80
CA LEU A 214 10.96 -3.84 6.79
C LEU A 214 11.53 -2.53 7.34
N LYS A 215 12.69 -2.16 6.81
CA LYS A 215 13.34 -0.87 7.01
C LYS A 215 12.37 0.28 6.75
N THR A 216 12.44 1.32 7.60
CA THR A 216 11.54 2.48 7.49
C THR A 216 11.81 3.28 6.21
N GLU A 217 13.07 3.32 5.80
CA GLU A 217 13.60 3.91 4.57
C GLU A 217 12.91 3.32 3.34
N PHE A 218 12.79 1.99 3.30
CA PHE A 218 12.18 1.26 2.20
C PHE A 218 10.68 1.57 2.10
N LYS A 219 9.97 1.53 3.23
CA LYS A 219 8.55 1.92 3.28
C LYS A 219 8.34 3.36 2.83
N PHE A 220 9.21 4.27 3.28
CA PHE A 220 9.15 5.68 2.92
C PHE A 220 9.35 5.89 1.42
N LEU A 221 10.31 5.19 0.80
CA LEU A 221 10.55 5.24 -0.64
C LEU A 221 9.29 4.84 -1.42
N LEU A 222 8.71 3.68 -1.11
CA LEU A 222 7.53 3.18 -1.82
C LEU A 222 6.31 4.09 -1.64
N ASN A 223 6.06 4.56 -0.40
CA ASN A 223 4.99 5.53 -0.16
C ASN A 223 5.25 6.85 -0.93
N SER A 224 6.50 7.29 -1.05
CA SER A 224 6.85 8.49 -1.81
C SER A 224 6.55 8.32 -3.30
N ILE A 225 6.87 7.16 -3.88
CA ILE A 225 6.52 6.82 -5.27
C ILE A 225 5.01 6.85 -5.46
N PHE A 226 4.24 6.25 -4.54
CA PHE A 226 2.77 6.36 -4.57
C PHE A 226 2.32 7.82 -4.59
N ILE A 227 2.80 8.64 -3.65
CA ILE A 227 2.40 10.06 -3.52
C ILE A 227 2.62 10.83 -4.82
N ILE A 228 3.80 10.68 -5.44
CA ILE A 228 4.19 11.46 -6.63
C ILE A 228 3.57 10.96 -7.93
N SER A 229 3.24 9.66 -8.01
CA SER A 229 2.86 9.01 -9.26
C SER A 229 1.35 8.85 -9.44
N ILE A 230 0.58 8.82 -8.35
CA ILE A 230 -0.80 8.32 -8.40
C ILE A 230 -1.72 9.10 -9.33
N ASP A 231 -1.58 10.44 -9.36
CA ASP A 231 -2.38 11.32 -10.21
C ASP A 231 -2.09 11.05 -11.70
N LYS A 232 -0.80 11.07 -12.08
CA LYS A 232 -0.34 10.84 -13.45
C LYS A 232 -0.67 9.43 -13.96
N ILE A 233 -0.51 8.41 -13.13
CA ILE A 233 -0.83 7.03 -13.53
C ILE A 233 -2.35 6.88 -13.67
N SER A 234 -3.14 7.42 -12.74
CA SER A 234 -4.61 7.39 -12.82
C SER A 234 -5.14 8.10 -14.08
N GLU A 235 -4.57 9.26 -14.42
CA GLU A 235 -4.90 9.99 -15.66
C GLU A 235 -4.53 9.18 -16.91
N LYS A 236 -3.34 8.58 -16.93
CA LYS A 236 -2.92 7.72 -18.05
C LYS A 236 -3.88 6.56 -18.26
N TYR A 237 -4.26 5.85 -17.21
CA TYR A 237 -5.15 4.70 -17.31
C TYR A 237 -6.59 5.09 -17.65
N ARG A 238 -7.06 6.25 -17.19
CA ARG A 238 -8.36 6.80 -17.63
C ARG A 238 -8.44 6.93 -19.15
N ASN A 239 -7.36 7.36 -19.79
CA ASN A 239 -7.31 7.60 -21.23
C ASN A 239 -7.09 6.32 -22.05
N LEU A 240 -6.50 5.28 -21.44
CA LEU A 240 -6.17 4.03 -22.13
C LEU A 240 -7.27 2.97 -22.05
N ILE A 241 -8.11 3.01 -21.02
CA ILE A 241 -9.15 2.00 -20.81
C ILE A 241 -10.43 2.46 -21.52
N PRO A 242 -10.93 1.71 -22.52
CA PRO A 242 -12.18 2.07 -23.21
C PRO A 242 -13.33 2.20 -22.21
N GLU A 243 -14.19 3.20 -22.39
CA GLU A 243 -15.38 3.38 -21.52
C GLU A 243 -16.38 2.22 -21.61
N VAL A 244 -16.23 1.34 -22.60
CA VAL A 244 -17.16 0.26 -22.93
C VAL A 244 -16.57 -1.10 -22.52
N MET A 245 -16.91 -1.57 -21.31
CA MET A 245 -16.95 -2.98 -20.90
C MET A 245 -17.91 -3.19 -19.74
#